data_AF-A0A955Z6I8-F1
#
_entry.id   AF-A0A955Z6I8-F1
#
_cell.length_a   1.000
_cell.length_b   1.000
_cell.length_c   1.000
_cell.angle_alpha   90.00
_cell.angle_beta   90.00
_cell.angle_gamma   90.00
#
_symmetry.space_group_name_H-M   'P 1'
#
loop_
_entity.id
_entity.type
_entity.pdbx_description
1 polymer ?
#
loop_
_entity_poly.entity_id
_entity_poly.type
_entity_poly.pdbx_seq_one_letter_code
_entity_poly.pdbx_strand_id
1 'polypeptide(L)'
;MKLRVVLSGLALSTLLGGSASAATHQLVATLDGAQEVPAVNTAATGSATLTYDDVTNKLTGTLTYQGVTATAIHIHEEKRGVNGGVALDIGALPSPIAIDLTVDEANEPALLAEGTYINIHSGNFVNGEIRGQITAPPADAGSDAATGDGGGSSSGASSSGASSGASGSSSGASSSGTSGATTTRVDSGTAAPPVNDDGGCKTSPASGGDGSAPLLALGTAVALGMLVRGRRGRRGR
;
A
#
# COMPACT_ATOMS: atom_id res chain seq x y z
N MET A 1 12.00 77.11 29.41
CA MET A 1 11.40 76.13 28.49
C MET A 1 12.37 75.89 27.34
N LYS A 2 12.77 74.64 27.06
CA LYS A 2 13.52 74.25 25.85
C LYS A 2 12.99 72.90 25.37
N LEU A 3 12.18 72.95 24.31
CA LEU A 3 11.57 71.77 23.68
C LEU A 3 12.68 70.96 22.97
N ARG A 4 12.62 69.62 23.04
CA ARG A 4 13.43 68.74 22.19
C ARG A 4 12.51 67.74 21.51
N VAL A 5 12.61 67.70 20.19
CA VAL A 5 11.71 67.01 19.26
C VAL A 5 11.87 65.50 19.39
N VAL A 6 10.74 64.78 19.50
CA VAL A 6 10.70 63.32 19.37
C VAL A 6 10.64 62.99 17.89
N LEU A 7 11.67 62.31 17.37
CA LEU A 7 11.75 61.93 15.97
C LEU A 7 11.32 60.46 15.82
N SER A 8 10.04 60.23 15.54
CA SER A 8 9.53 58.89 15.25
C SER A 8 10.07 58.37 13.92
N GLY A 9 10.96 57.38 13.98
CA GLY A 9 11.41 56.65 12.80
C GLY A 9 10.33 55.69 12.31
N LEU A 10 9.71 56.00 11.17
CA LEU A 10 8.79 55.09 10.48
C LEU A 10 9.61 54.02 9.75
N ALA A 11 9.71 52.82 10.32
CA ALA A 11 10.37 51.69 9.66
C ALA A 11 9.51 51.17 8.50
N LEU A 12 9.98 51.37 7.27
CA LEU A 12 9.35 50.85 6.06
C LEU A 12 9.61 49.35 5.95
N SER A 13 8.69 48.54 6.47
CA SER A 13 8.80 47.09 6.44
C SER A 13 8.48 46.54 5.05
N THR A 14 9.51 46.16 4.28
CA THR A 14 9.35 45.54 2.97
C THR A 14 8.86 44.10 3.13
N LEU A 15 7.57 43.88 2.86
CA LEU A 15 6.99 42.55 2.73
C LEU A 15 7.51 41.90 1.44
N LEU A 16 8.48 40.98 1.57
CA LEU A 16 8.77 40.01 0.51
C LEU A 16 7.61 39.03 0.45
N GLY A 17 6.64 39.30 -0.43
CA GLY A 17 5.61 38.35 -0.79
C GLY A 17 6.23 37.20 -1.58
N GLY A 18 6.62 36.13 -0.88
CA GLY A 18 6.85 34.85 -1.53
C GLY A 18 5.53 34.36 -2.12
N SER A 19 5.54 33.97 -3.40
CA SER A 19 4.43 33.21 -3.96
C SER A 19 4.35 31.88 -3.21
N ALA A 20 3.21 31.60 -2.58
CA ALA A 20 2.88 30.24 -2.21
C ALA A 20 2.73 29.45 -3.51
N SER A 21 3.64 28.52 -3.77
CA SER A 21 3.46 27.53 -4.83
C SER A 21 2.38 26.56 -4.37
N ALA A 22 1.33 26.39 -5.17
CA ALA A 22 0.40 25.29 -4.99
C ALA A 22 1.10 23.97 -5.35
N ALA A 23 1.17 23.02 -4.41
CA ALA A 23 1.76 21.72 -4.62
C ALA A 23 0.75 20.60 -4.36
N THR A 24 0.54 19.76 -5.36
CA THR A 24 -0.18 18.49 -5.21
C THR A 24 0.81 17.38 -4.93
N HIS A 25 0.74 16.80 -3.74
CA HIS A 25 1.59 15.69 -3.31
C HIS A 25 0.91 14.35 -3.61
N GLN A 26 1.52 13.56 -4.49
CA GLN A 26 1.14 12.16 -4.67
C GLN A 26 1.62 11.35 -3.46
N LEU A 27 0.74 10.50 -2.93
CA LEU A 27 0.96 9.72 -1.73
C LEU A 27 0.43 8.30 -1.92
N VAL A 28 1.07 7.32 -1.29
CA VAL A 28 0.67 5.90 -1.34
C VAL A 28 0.76 5.27 0.04
N ALA A 29 -0.02 4.20 0.25
CA ALA A 29 0.14 3.30 1.39
C ALA A 29 -0.09 1.86 0.95
N THR A 30 0.65 0.92 1.53
CA THR A 30 0.36 -0.53 1.46
C THR A 30 0.11 -1.01 2.88
N LEU A 31 -1.02 -1.69 3.10
CA LEU A 31 -1.53 -2.07 4.41
C LEU A 31 -1.42 -3.58 4.61
N ASP A 32 -0.86 -3.98 5.75
CA ASP A 32 -0.79 -5.37 6.21
C ASP A 32 -0.76 -5.44 7.76
N GLY A 33 -0.91 -6.65 8.31
CA GLY A 33 -0.89 -6.84 9.76
C GLY A 33 0.51 -6.86 10.39
N ALA A 34 1.57 -7.06 9.61
CA ALA A 34 2.95 -7.03 10.13
C ALA A 34 3.42 -5.59 10.46
N GLN A 35 2.77 -4.59 9.88
CA GLN A 35 2.97 -3.17 10.21
C GLN A 35 2.25 -2.72 11.50
N GLU A 36 1.32 -3.50 12.05
CA GLU A 36 0.64 -3.21 13.32
C GLU A 36 1.60 -3.21 14.52
N VAL A 37 1.22 -2.53 15.60
CA VAL A 37 2.03 -2.45 16.82
C VAL A 37 1.16 -2.78 18.06
N PRO A 38 1.18 -4.01 18.59
CA PRO A 38 1.95 -5.18 18.12
C PRO A 38 1.46 -5.76 16.79
N ALA A 39 2.36 -6.45 16.08
CA ALA A 39 2.05 -7.07 14.79
C ALA A 39 0.92 -8.12 14.89
N VAL A 40 0.02 -8.11 13.90
CA VAL A 40 -1.16 -8.97 13.78
C VAL A 40 -0.95 -10.01 12.69
N ASN A 41 -1.15 -11.29 13.02
CA ASN A 41 -1.08 -12.39 12.06
C ASN A 41 -2.44 -12.56 11.34
N THR A 42 -2.67 -11.75 10.31
CA THR A 42 -3.85 -11.80 9.42
C THR A 42 -3.44 -12.05 7.96
N ALA A 43 -4.39 -12.48 7.13
CA ALA A 43 -4.27 -12.51 5.67
C ALA A 43 -4.91 -11.28 5.00
N ALA A 44 -5.46 -10.35 5.80
CA ALA A 44 -5.99 -9.09 5.31
C ALA A 44 -4.88 -8.21 4.72
N THR A 45 -5.23 -7.47 3.67
CA THR A 45 -4.32 -6.58 2.93
C THR A 45 -5.08 -5.37 2.42
N GLY A 46 -4.37 -4.27 2.17
CA GLY A 46 -4.93 -3.10 1.50
C GLY A 46 -3.88 -2.23 0.81
N SER A 47 -4.36 -1.27 0.04
CA SER A 47 -3.55 -0.26 -0.63
C SER A 47 -4.33 1.05 -0.76
N ALA A 48 -3.63 2.18 -0.66
CA ALA A 48 -4.19 3.48 -0.95
C ALA A 48 -3.33 4.22 -1.97
N THR A 49 -4.00 4.92 -2.89
CA THR A 49 -3.40 5.93 -3.76
C THR A 49 -4.11 7.24 -3.48
N LEU A 50 -3.35 8.26 -3.07
CA LEU A 50 -3.87 9.51 -2.55
C LEU A 50 -3.17 10.70 -3.21
N THR A 51 -3.87 11.82 -3.27
CA THR A 51 -3.34 13.13 -3.66
C THR A 51 -3.70 14.12 -2.57
N TYR A 52 -2.70 14.78 -2.00
CA TYR A 52 -2.88 15.89 -1.07
C TYR A 52 -2.66 17.22 -1.80
N ASP A 53 -3.61 18.14 -1.69
CA ASP A 53 -3.53 19.51 -2.20
C ASP A 53 -3.28 20.46 -1.03
N ASP A 54 -2.11 21.12 -1.00
CA ASP A 54 -1.64 21.97 0.11
C ASP A 54 -2.32 23.36 0.16
N VAL A 55 -3.07 23.74 -0.88
CA VAL A 55 -3.81 25.01 -0.93
C VAL A 55 -5.22 24.89 -0.35
N THR A 56 -5.83 23.72 -0.53
CA THR A 56 -7.20 23.41 -0.08
C THR A 56 -7.24 22.45 1.11
N ASN A 57 -6.07 21.99 1.55
CA ASN A 57 -5.84 20.94 2.54
C ASN A 57 -6.66 19.67 2.25
N LYS A 58 -6.91 19.37 0.97
CA LYS A 58 -7.73 18.23 0.55
C LYS A 58 -6.87 16.99 0.33
N LEU A 59 -7.19 15.93 1.06
CA LEU A 59 -6.71 14.58 0.79
C LEU A 59 -7.79 13.83 0.01
N THR A 60 -7.49 13.49 -1.23
CA THR A 60 -8.40 12.78 -2.14
C THR A 60 -7.76 11.48 -2.64
N GLY A 61 -8.56 10.52 -3.11
CA GLY A 61 -8.02 9.32 -3.77
C GLY A 61 -8.87 8.07 -3.56
N THR A 62 -8.21 6.91 -3.54
CA THR A 62 -8.88 5.60 -3.35
C THR A 62 -8.15 4.76 -2.32
N LEU A 63 -8.90 4.19 -1.38
CA LEU A 63 -8.45 3.14 -0.46
C LEU A 63 -9.14 1.82 -0.85
N THR A 64 -8.36 0.77 -1.10
CA THR A 64 -8.84 -0.58 -1.33
C THR A 64 -8.30 -1.51 -0.25
N TYR A 65 -9.12 -2.45 0.20
CA TYR A 65 -8.72 -3.49 1.13
C TYR A 65 -9.54 -4.77 0.93
N GLN A 66 -9.04 -5.87 1.49
CA GLN A 66 -9.64 -7.20 1.39
C GLN A 66 -9.22 -8.08 2.58
N GLY A 67 -10.01 -9.10 2.88
CA GLY A 67 -9.76 -10.04 3.99
C GLY A 67 -10.19 -9.55 5.38
N VAL A 68 -10.62 -8.30 5.53
CA VAL A 68 -11.07 -7.68 6.79
C VAL A 68 -12.51 -7.18 6.69
N THR A 69 -13.29 -7.34 7.76
CA THR A 69 -14.60 -6.68 7.93
C THR A 69 -14.38 -5.41 8.76
N ALA A 70 -14.24 -4.27 8.07
CA ALA A 70 -13.91 -2.99 8.69
C ALA A 70 -15.02 -2.54 9.66
N THR A 71 -14.64 -2.23 10.90
CA THR A 71 -15.53 -1.63 11.92
C THR A 71 -15.19 -0.16 12.19
N ALA A 72 -13.97 0.26 11.86
CA ALA A 72 -13.52 1.64 11.80
C ALA A 72 -12.28 1.71 10.89
N ILE A 73 -12.04 2.87 10.29
CA ILE A 73 -10.91 3.16 9.42
C ILE A 73 -10.45 4.57 9.76
N HIS A 74 -9.19 4.72 10.14
CA HIS A 74 -8.64 6.01 10.56
C HIS A 74 -7.34 6.30 9.82
N ILE A 75 -7.02 7.60 9.70
CA ILE A 75 -5.64 8.06 9.52
C ILE A 75 -5.14 8.49 10.89
N HIS A 76 -4.01 7.95 11.32
CA HIS A 76 -3.34 8.28 12.56
C HIS A 76 -2.07 9.10 12.31
N GLU A 77 -1.66 9.86 13.31
CA GLU A 77 -0.40 10.61 13.35
C GLU A 77 0.63 9.90 14.24
N GLU A 78 1.55 9.16 13.63
CA GLU A 78 2.90 8.85 14.15
C GLU A 78 3.74 8.12 13.08
N LYS A 79 5.06 8.09 13.29
CA LYS A 79 6.01 7.38 12.45
C LYS A 79 5.80 5.85 12.50
N ARG A 80 6.34 5.18 11.48
CA ARG A 80 6.35 3.71 11.35
C ARG A 80 6.87 3.05 12.63
N GLY A 81 6.08 2.15 13.21
CA GLY A 81 6.43 1.41 14.43
C GLY A 81 6.01 2.07 15.75
N VAL A 82 5.38 3.25 15.72
CA VAL A 82 4.80 3.93 16.89
C VAL A 82 3.29 4.08 16.71
N ASN A 83 2.52 3.95 17.80
CA ASN A 83 1.07 4.16 17.78
C ASN A 83 0.72 5.62 18.02
N GLY A 84 -0.07 6.19 17.11
CA GLY A 84 -0.45 7.60 17.07
C GLY A 84 -1.87 7.88 17.51
N GLY A 85 -2.18 9.17 17.72
CA GLY A 85 -3.56 9.64 17.84
C GLY A 85 -4.30 9.55 16.50
N VAL A 86 -5.64 9.57 16.53
CA VAL A 86 -6.47 9.66 15.31
C VAL A 86 -6.40 11.10 14.78
N ALA A 87 -5.92 11.24 13.54
CA ALA A 87 -5.84 12.51 12.81
C ALA A 87 -7.10 12.73 11.94
N LEU A 88 -7.60 11.69 11.26
CA LEU A 88 -8.86 11.72 10.51
C LEU A 88 -9.65 10.42 10.68
N ASP A 89 -10.98 10.52 10.70
CA ASP A 89 -11.91 9.39 10.65
C ASP A 89 -12.46 9.20 9.22
N ILE A 90 -12.44 7.95 8.74
CA ILE A 90 -13.00 7.51 7.45
C ILE A 90 -14.29 6.68 7.68
N GLY A 91 -14.56 6.27 8.92
CA GLY A 91 -15.71 5.48 9.30
C GLY A 91 -15.57 3.99 8.95
N ALA A 92 -16.68 3.32 8.69
CA ALA A 92 -16.75 1.86 8.45
C ALA A 92 -17.34 1.55 7.06
N LEU A 93 -16.69 2.06 6.01
CA LEU A 93 -17.14 1.92 4.63
C LEU A 93 -16.58 0.66 3.96
N PRO A 94 -17.34 -0.02 3.09
CA PRO A 94 -16.83 -1.17 2.34
C PRO A 94 -15.82 -0.75 1.25
N SER A 95 -14.83 -1.60 1.00
CA SER A 95 -13.89 -1.49 -0.12
C SER A 95 -14.58 -1.64 -1.49
N PRO A 96 -14.20 -0.86 -2.53
CA PRO A 96 -13.25 0.25 -2.51
C PRO A 96 -13.89 1.55 -2.00
N ILE A 97 -13.11 2.38 -1.30
CA ILE A 97 -13.54 3.66 -0.75
C ILE A 97 -12.94 4.81 -1.56
N ALA A 98 -13.78 5.72 -2.04
CA ALA A 98 -13.34 7.02 -2.53
C ALA A 98 -13.07 7.95 -1.34
N ILE A 99 -11.84 8.47 -1.24
CA ILE A 99 -11.42 9.40 -0.20
C ILE A 99 -11.67 10.83 -0.70
N ASP A 100 -12.41 11.62 0.08
CA ASP A 100 -12.43 13.08 0.04
C ASP A 100 -12.50 13.58 1.49
N LEU A 101 -11.35 14.03 2.01
CA LEU A 101 -11.20 14.47 3.39
C LEU A 101 -10.48 15.82 3.41
N THR A 102 -10.80 16.64 4.39
CA THR A 102 -10.01 17.84 4.70
C THR A 102 -9.07 17.51 5.85
N VAL A 103 -7.78 17.71 5.62
CA VAL A 103 -6.72 17.54 6.62
C VAL A 103 -6.65 18.83 7.44
N ASP A 104 -6.57 18.70 8.76
CA ASP A 104 -6.31 19.85 9.64
C ASP A 104 -4.87 20.36 9.41
N GLU A 105 -4.67 21.68 9.39
CA GLU A 105 -3.35 22.31 9.24
C GLU A 105 -2.34 21.79 10.27
N ALA A 106 -2.79 21.36 11.46
CA ALA A 106 -1.93 20.75 12.47
C ALA A 106 -1.33 19.40 12.03
N ASN A 107 -2.04 18.64 11.19
CA ASN A 107 -1.68 17.28 10.79
C ASN A 107 -0.87 17.25 9.46
N GLU A 108 -0.91 18.34 8.68
CA GLU A 108 -0.18 18.45 7.40
C GLU A 108 1.34 18.21 7.53
N PRO A 109 2.07 18.78 8.52
CA PRO A 109 3.50 18.55 8.64
C PRO A 109 3.84 17.07 8.88
N ALA A 110 2.97 16.33 9.57
CA ALA A 110 3.13 14.89 9.76
C ALA A 110 2.82 14.12 8.48
N LEU A 111 1.77 14.49 7.74
CA LEU A 111 1.42 13.87 6.46
C LEU A 111 2.56 14.01 5.43
N LEU A 112 3.12 15.20 5.28
CA LEU A 112 4.22 15.48 4.35
C LEU A 112 5.58 14.91 4.80
N ALA A 113 5.76 14.62 6.10
CA ALA A 113 6.96 14.00 6.65
C ALA A 113 6.87 12.47 6.81
N GLU A 114 5.91 11.82 6.12
CA GLU A 114 5.62 10.37 6.20
C GLU A 114 5.31 9.88 7.63
N GLY A 115 4.85 10.79 8.48
CA GLY A 115 4.48 10.61 9.89
C GLY A 115 3.01 10.26 10.10
N THR A 116 2.28 9.85 9.07
CA THR A 116 0.89 9.38 9.19
C THR A 116 0.70 7.98 8.61
N TYR A 117 -0.32 7.27 9.07
CA TYR A 117 -0.65 5.93 8.61
C TYR A 117 -2.15 5.67 8.57
N ILE A 118 -2.59 4.87 7.60
CA ILE A 118 -3.96 4.32 7.58
C ILE A 118 -4.00 3.10 8.49
N ASN A 119 -5.03 3.00 9.32
CA ASN A 119 -5.32 1.85 10.18
C ASN A 119 -6.76 1.37 9.93
N ILE A 120 -6.95 0.06 9.74
CA ILE A 120 -8.26 -0.56 9.56
C ILE A 120 -8.52 -1.50 10.73
N HIS A 121 -9.59 -1.25 11.46
CA HIS A 121 -10.01 -1.99 12.64
C HIS A 121 -11.06 -3.04 12.26
N SER A 122 -11.14 -4.14 13.01
CA SER A 122 -12.22 -5.13 12.89
C SER A 122 -12.74 -5.58 14.24
N GLY A 123 -13.84 -6.34 14.24
CA GLY A 123 -14.43 -6.88 15.48
C GLY A 123 -13.49 -7.81 16.26
N ASN A 124 -12.52 -8.43 15.60
CA ASN A 124 -11.49 -9.26 16.23
C ASN A 124 -10.26 -8.46 16.66
N PHE A 125 -9.96 -7.36 15.97
CA PHE A 125 -8.78 -6.52 16.20
C PHE A 125 -9.19 -5.05 16.34
N VAL A 126 -9.78 -4.74 17.49
CA VAL A 126 -10.36 -3.41 17.79
C VAL A 126 -9.32 -2.29 17.84
N ASN A 127 -8.04 -2.62 18.05
CA ASN A 127 -6.93 -1.64 18.07
C ASN A 127 -6.22 -1.48 16.71
N GLY A 128 -6.64 -2.23 15.68
CA GLY A 128 -6.01 -2.28 14.36
C GLY A 128 -5.79 -3.73 13.90
N GLU A 129 -6.25 -4.07 12.68
CA GLU A 129 -5.97 -5.35 12.02
C GLU A 129 -4.87 -5.21 10.95
N ILE A 130 -4.92 -4.13 10.16
CA ILE A 130 -3.92 -3.82 9.14
C ILE A 130 -3.57 -2.32 9.12
N ARG A 131 -2.26 -2.05 9.04
CA ARG A 131 -1.66 -0.72 9.03
C ARG A 131 -0.83 -0.51 7.76
N GLY A 132 -0.86 0.71 7.23
CA GLY A 132 0.04 1.14 6.17
C GLY A 132 0.47 2.59 6.36
N GLN A 133 1.78 2.83 6.48
CA GLN A 133 2.31 4.19 6.50
C GLN A 133 2.02 4.89 5.16
N ILE A 134 1.62 6.16 5.22
CA ILE A 134 1.45 7.01 4.05
C ILE A 134 2.83 7.60 3.71
N THR A 135 3.31 7.35 2.50
CA THR A 135 4.63 7.79 2.00
C THR A 135 4.49 8.45 0.64
N ALA A 136 5.54 9.13 0.17
CA ALA A 136 5.65 9.44 -1.24
C ALA A 136 5.68 8.14 -2.09
N PRO A 137 5.23 8.16 -3.36
CA PRO A 137 5.47 7.06 -4.29
C PRO A 137 6.98 6.90 -4.55
N PRO A 138 7.44 5.71 -5.00
CA PRO A 138 8.81 5.53 -5.46
C PRO A 138 9.16 6.55 -6.54
N ALA A 139 10.36 7.13 -6.49
CA ALA A 139 10.77 8.25 -7.37
C ALA A 139 10.76 7.95 -8.89
N ASP A 140 10.63 6.68 -9.27
CA ASP A 140 10.45 6.21 -10.65
C ASP A 140 9.00 6.41 -11.15
N ALA A 141 8.02 6.30 -10.25
CA ALA A 141 6.59 6.21 -10.55
C ALA A 141 5.87 7.56 -10.71
N GLY A 142 6.59 8.63 -11.08
CA GLY A 142 6.03 9.99 -11.06
C GLY A 142 6.84 11.06 -11.79
N SER A 143 7.30 10.79 -13.02
CA SER A 143 7.97 11.79 -13.87
C SER A 143 7.07 12.38 -14.97
N ASP A 144 5.85 11.87 -15.08
CA ASP A 144 4.87 12.16 -16.13
C ASP A 144 3.68 13.02 -15.67
N ALA A 145 3.65 13.43 -14.39
CA ALA A 145 2.72 14.42 -13.86
C ALA A 145 3.43 15.73 -13.47
N ALA A 146 3.13 16.80 -14.23
CA ALA A 146 3.47 18.20 -13.94
C ALA A 146 4.97 18.63 -13.95
N THR A 147 5.52 18.83 -15.14
CA THR A 147 6.19 20.11 -15.46
C THR A 147 5.96 20.44 -16.93
N GLY A 148 4.96 21.29 -17.19
CA GLY A 148 4.82 21.95 -18.47
C GLY A 148 5.72 23.18 -18.52
N ASP A 149 6.96 23.02 -18.99
CA ASP A 149 7.77 24.14 -19.45
C ASP A 149 7.99 24.04 -20.97
N GLY A 150 7.85 25.16 -21.65
CA GLY A 150 7.89 25.25 -23.10
C GLY A 150 9.14 25.98 -23.58
N GLY A 151 10.04 25.29 -24.28
CA GLY A 151 11.15 25.96 -24.97
C GLY A 151 12.36 25.07 -25.25
N GLY A 152 12.45 24.51 -26.46
CA GLY A 152 13.60 23.69 -26.87
C GLY A 152 13.60 23.44 -28.38
N SER A 153 14.11 24.41 -29.15
CA SER A 153 14.01 24.45 -30.62
C SER A 153 14.50 23.19 -31.34
N SER A 154 13.59 22.56 -32.10
CA SER A 154 13.95 21.62 -33.16
C SER A 154 14.42 22.36 -34.42
N SER A 155 15.72 22.66 -34.48
CA SER A 155 16.39 22.90 -35.77
C SER A 155 17.33 21.73 -36.05
N GLY A 156 16.78 20.70 -36.71
CA GLY A 156 17.54 19.50 -37.06
C GLY A 156 18.61 19.82 -38.11
N ALA A 157 19.88 19.71 -37.71
CA ALA A 157 20.99 19.68 -38.64
C ALA A 157 21.09 18.28 -39.25
N SER A 158 20.55 18.11 -40.45
CA SER A 158 20.75 16.92 -41.27
C SER A 158 22.21 16.79 -41.70
N SER A 159 22.80 15.61 -41.48
CA SER A 159 24.01 15.20 -42.21
C SER A 159 24.04 13.69 -42.42
N SER A 160 23.45 13.24 -43.53
CA SER A 160 23.81 11.98 -44.17
C SER A 160 25.16 12.17 -44.88
N GLY A 161 26.14 11.30 -44.62
CA GLY A 161 27.45 11.39 -45.26
C GLY A 161 28.39 10.26 -44.87
N ALA A 162 28.48 9.22 -45.72
CA ALA A 162 29.41 8.11 -45.56
C ALA A 162 30.64 8.26 -46.48
N SER A 163 31.83 7.91 -45.98
CA SER A 163 33.03 7.45 -46.74
C SER A 163 34.19 7.30 -45.74
N SER A 164 34.62 6.09 -45.37
CA SER A 164 35.52 5.15 -46.09
C SER A 164 37.02 5.48 -45.95
N GLY A 165 37.75 4.63 -45.22
CA GLY A 165 39.22 4.62 -45.15
C GLY A 165 39.69 3.44 -44.28
N ALA A 166 40.46 2.50 -44.84
CA ALA A 166 40.75 1.20 -44.22
C ALA A 166 42.26 0.94 -44.04
N SER A 167 42.65 0.06 -43.09
CA SER A 167 43.57 -1.10 -43.29
C SER A 167 44.25 -1.60 -41.99
N GLY A 168 44.60 -2.90 -41.94
CA GLY A 168 45.35 -3.59 -40.87
C GLY A 168 44.47 -4.52 -40.01
N SER A 169 44.20 -5.80 -40.33
CA SER A 169 45.10 -6.99 -40.35
C SER A 169 45.60 -7.38 -38.94
N SER A 170 45.49 -8.61 -38.41
CA SER A 170 45.17 -9.93 -39.01
C SER A 170 44.79 -11.02 -37.97
N SER A 171 44.11 -12.11 -38.39
CA SER A 171 43.95 -13.46 -37.75
C SER A 171 43.36 -13.55 -36.32
N GLY A 172 42.47 -14.47 -35.90
CA GLY A 172 41.81 -15.65 -36.50
C GLY A 172 41.75 -16.82 -35.47
N ALA A 173 40.72 -17.66 -35.33
CA ALA A 173 39.40 -17.73 -36.00
C ALA A 173 38.36 -18.60 -35.22
N SER A 174 37.15 -18.70 -35.78
CA SER A 174 35.97 -19.59 -35.57
C SER A 174 36.25 -21.12 -35.59
N SER A 175 35.39 -22.07 -35.17
CA SER A 175 33.92 -22.29 -35.37
C SER A 175 33.34 -23.28 -34.32
N SER A 176 32.17 -23.12 -33.69
CA SER A 176 30.78 -23.38 -34.14
C SER A 176 30.48 -24.76 -34.78
N GLY A 177 29.48 -25.49 -34.26
CA GLY A 177 28.91 -26.71 -34.87
C GLY A 177 27.54 -27.09 -34.25
N THR A 178 26.60 -27.57 -35.06
CA THR A 178 25.13 -27.60 -34.76
C THR A 178 24.50 -28.96 -35.13
N SER A 179 23.24 -29.20 -34.68
CA SER A 179 22.31 -30.28 -35.09
C SER A 179 22.47 -31.64 -34.39
N GLY A 180 21.46 -32.51 -34.25
CA GLY A 180 20.04 -32.44 -34.62
C GLY A 180 19.53 -33.71 -35.34
N ALA A 181 18.43 -34.31 -34.84
CA ALA A 181 17.54 -35.31 -35.47
C ALA A 181 17.91 -36.84 -35.52
N THR A 182 17.08 -37.64 -34.84
CA THR A 182 16.14 -38.68 -35.38
C THR A 182 16.63 -39.97 -36.13
N THR A 183 16.16 -41.14 -35.63
CA THR A 183 16.26 -42.57 -36.10
C THR A 183 17.67 -43.21 -36.12
N THR A 184 17.90 -44.52 -35.96
CA THR A 184 17.05 -45.75 -36.02
C THR A 184 17.62 -46.88 -35.12
N ARG A 185 16.87 -47.98 -34.92
CA ARG A 185 17.32 -49.28 -34.32
C ARG A 185 18.55 -49.86 -35.08
N VAL A 186 19.34 -50.86 -34.62
CA VAL A 186 19.12 -52.05 -33.75
C VAL A 186 20.49 -52.60 -33.28
N ASP A 187 20.60 -53.18 -32.08
CA ASP A 187 21.44 -54.37 -31.80
C ASP A 187 21.02 -55.05 -30.47
N SER A 188 21.38 -56.33 -30.33
CA SER A 188 21.27 -57.28 -29.21
C SER A 188 21.79 -56.76 -27.84
N GLY A 189 21.44 -57.37 -26.69
CA GLY A 189 20.56 -58.50 -26.40
C GLY A 189 20.98 -59.23 -25.11
N THR A 190 20.01 -59.86 -24.42
CA THR A 190 20.19 -60.94 -23.41
C THR A 190 20.47 -60.56 -21.93
N ALA A 191 19.60 -61.13 -21.07
CA ALA A 191 19.77 -61.55 -19.66
C ALA A 191 19.87 -60.52 -18.49
N ALA A 192 19.02 -60.78 -17.51
CA ALA A 192 19.14 -60.41 -16.09
C ALA A 192 19.78 -61.59 -15.30
N PRO A 193 19.77 -61.61 -13.95
CA PRO A 193 20.26 -60.65 -12.95
C PRO A 193 21.50 -61.25 -12.21
N PRO A 194 21.99 -60.67 -11.09
CA PRO A 194 21.45 -61.10 -9.78
C PRO A 194 21.34 -60.00 -8.70
N VAL A 195 20.79 -60.43 -7.56
CA VAL A 195 20.45 -59.70 -6.32
C VAL A 195 21.63 -59.58 -5.32
N ASN A 196 21.33 -59.03 -4.13
CA ASN A 196 22.05 -58.93 -2.84
C ASN A 196 22.39 -57.46 -2.52
N ASP A 197 21.65 -56.69 -1.72
CA ASP A 197 21.02 -56.94 -0.40
C ASP A 197 22.04 -57.19 0.73
N ASP A 198 22.12 -56.23 1.67
CA ASP A 198 22.44 -56.47 3.09
C ASP A 198 22.29 -55.16 3.91
N GLY A 199 21.35 -55.14 4.87
CA GLY A 199 21.33 -54.22 6.03
C GLY A 199 20.84 -52.77 5.81
N GLY A 200 19.69 -52.31 6.30
CA GLY A 200 18.66 -52.98 7.09
C GLY A 200 18.55 -52.49 8.54
N CYS A 201 17.74 -51.45 8.78
CA CYS A 201 17.04 -51.23 10.06
C CYS A 201 15.57 -50.88 9.81
N LYS A 202 14.70 -51.91 9.85
CA LYS A 202 13.26 -51.78 10.15
C LYS A 202 13.14 -51.72 11.70
N THR A 203 12.08 -51.24 12.36
CA THR A 203 10.65 -51.65 12.31
C THR A 203 9.78 -50.55 12.97
N SER A 204 8.67 -50.07 12.37
CA SER A 204 7.26 -50.53 12.52
C SER A 204 6.52 -50.01 13.80
N PRO A 205 5.17 -50.11 13.93
CA PRO A 205 4.15 -49.51 13.03
C PRO A 205 2.88 -48.91 13.74
N ALA A 206 1.99 -48.31 12.93
CA ALA A 206 0.50 -48.31 13.02
C ALA A 206 -0.30 -47.67 14.21
N SER A 207 -1.12 -46.66 13.87
CA SER A 207 -2.57 -46.50 14.17
C SER A 207 -3.06 -45.23 13.43
N GLY A 208 -4.25 -45.07 12.83
CA GLY A 208 -5.49 -45.86 12.88
C GLY A 208 -6.52 -45.19 13.80
N GLY A 209 -7.70 -44.82 13.28
CA GLY A 209 -8.75 -44.07 14.02
C GLY A 209 -8.84 -42.59 13.56
N ASP A 210 -9.77 -42.13 12.71
CA ASP A 210 -11.23 -42.29 12.60
C ASP A 210 -12.02 -41.33 13.50
N GLY A 211 -12.91 -40.53 12.90
CA GLY A 211 -14.19 -40.17 13.52
C GLY A 211 -14.39 -38.75 14.06
N SER A 212 -15.43 -38.11 13.50
CA SER A 212 -16.50 -37.41 14.23
C SER A 212 -16.23 -36.04 14.88
N ALA A 213 -16.87 -35.03 14.29
CA ALA A 213 -17.21 -33.78 14.97
C ALA A 213 -18.23 -34.01 16.10
N PRO A 214 -18.15 -33.26 17.22
CA PRO A 214 -19.24 -33.15 18.18
C PRO A 214 -20.17 -32.00 17.82
N LEU A 215 -21.36 -32.32 17.33
CA LEU A 215 -22.54 -31.46 17.50
C LEU A 215 -23.07 -31.65 18.94
N LEU A 216 -23.08 -30.59 19.74
CA LEU A 216 -23.89 -30.54 20.96
C LEU A 216 -24.37 -29.09 21.17
N ALA A 217 -25.65 -28.85 20.87
CA ALA A 217 -26.70 -28.51 21.84
C ALA A 217 -26.60 -27.07 22.40
N LEU A 218 -27.40 -26.13 21.89
CA LEU A 218 -28.81 -25.90 22.29
C LEU A 218 -28.96 -25.39 23.74
N GLY A 219 -29.33 -24.12 23.88
CA GLY A 219 -30.19 -23.67 24.98
C GLY A 219 -29.73 -22.47 25.81
N THR A 220 -30.06 -21.26 25.38
CA THR A 220 -30.80 -20.32 26.24
C THR A 220 -31.49 -19.24 25.40
N ALA A 221 -32.80 -19.11 25.55
CA ALA A 221 -33.60 -18.08 24.91
C ALA A 221 -34.42 -17.34 25.98
N VAL A 222 -34.02 -16.11 26.31
CA VAL A 222 -34.73 -15.14 27.17
C VAL A 222 -34.25 -13.74 26.76
N ALA A 223 -35.06 -12.72 26.48
CA ALA A 223 -36.49 -12.69 26.16
C ALA A 223 -36.76 -11.51 25.21
N LEU A 224 -37.66 -11.68 24.24
CA LEU A 224 -38.11 -10.61 23.35
C LEU A 224 -39.12 -9.70 24.06
N GLY A 225 -38.68 -8.54 24.52
CA GLY A 225 -39.52 -7.54 25.18
C GLY A 225 -40.48 -6.80 24.24
N MET A 226 -41.50 -7.48 23.70
CA MET A 226 -42.62 -6.83 23.01
C MET A 226 -43.48 -6.03 24.01
N LEU A 227 -43.13 -4.77 24.27
CA LEU A 227 -44.04 -3.86 24.98
C LEU A 227 -45.15 -3.36 24.03
N VAL A 228 -46.34 -3.92 24.23
CA VAL A 228 -47.54 -3.66 23.44
C VAL A 228 -47.95 -2.18 23.44
N ARG A 229 -48.27 -1.65 22.25
CA ARG A 229 -48.91 -0.33 22.06
C ARG A 229 -50.29 -0.28 22.72
N GLY A 230 -50.38 0.31 23.92
CA GLY A 230 -51.64 0.62 24.59
C GLY A 230 -52.32 1.90 24.09
N ARG A 231 -52.90 1.90 22.87
CA ARG A 231 -53.74 3.03 22.39
C ARG A 231 -55.22 2.74 22.66
N ARG A 232 -55.75 3.15 23.83
CA ARG A 232 -57.20 3.26 24.07
C ARG A 232 -57.53 4.65 24.61
N GLY A 233 -58.23 5.44 23.79
CA GLY A 233 -58.77 6.72 24.23
C GLY A 233 -59.96 6.52 25.18
N ARG A 234 -60.12 7.44 26.13
CA ARG A 234 -61.31 7.54 26.98
C ARG A 234 -62.04 8.84 26.66
N ARG A 235 -63.21 8.73 26.02
CA ARG A 235 -64.21 9.80 25.95
C ARG A 235 -65.08 9.77 27.21
N GLY A 236 -65.62 10.92 27.59
CA GLY A 236 -66.58 11.08 28.69
C GLY A 236 -65.92 11.32 30.05
N ARG A 237 -66.34 12.32 30.83
CA ARG A 237 -67.52 13.21 30.71
C ARG A 237 -67.12 14.68 30.83
#